data_AF-A0AAJ3H8M2-F1
#
_entry.id   AF-A0AAJ3H8M2-F1
#
_cell.length_a   1.000
_cell.length_b   1.000
_cell.length_c   1.000
_cell.angle_alpha   90.00
_cell.angle_beta   90.00
_cell.angle_gamma   90.00
#
_symmetry.space_group_name_H-M   'P 1'
#
loop_
_entity.id
_entity.type
_entity.pdbx_description
1 polymer ?
#
loop_
_entity_poly.entity_id
_entity_poly.type
_entity_poly.pdbx_seq_one_letter_code
_entity_poly.pdbx_strand_id
1 'polypeptide(L)'
;MQRLAKPSDYVRQEVLGQSTYMLPWEPRLCPGNPADDPELGAQLYNDFACAAAQGFTQRSPAEQMTDIIDWAIATPGEAARSLAADLAAAYQAKHQFRIEDLEHWDEETKPHRAHLIFHNTDITRLSAQVVMALRERAGL
;
A
#
# COMPACT_ATOMS: atom_id res chain seq x y z
N MET A 1 -12.96 11.23 20.52
CA MET A 1 -13.30 12.49 19.83
C MET A 1 -12.10 12.84 18.98
N GLN A 2 -12.24 12.88 17.66
CA GLN A 2 -11.11 13.08 16.76
C GLN A 2 -10.81 14.57 16.67
N ARG A 3 -9.59 14.97 17.05
CA ARG A 3 -9.16 16.37 17.04
C ARG A 3 -8.64 16.70 15.66
N LEU A 4 -9.07 17.83 15.08
CA LEU A 4 -8.45 18.38 13.87
C LEU A 4 -7.24 19.23 14.25
N ALA A 5 -6.19 19.17 13.43
CA ALA A 5 -4.98 19.96 13.55
C ALA A 5 -5.09 21.29 12.81
N LYS A 6 -4.46 22.31 13.37
CA LYS A 6 -4.12 23.57 12.68
C LYS A 6 -2.61 23.62 12.48
N PRO A 7 -2.09 24.41 11.52
CA PRO A 7 -0.65 24.56 11.34
C PRO A 7 0.07 25.03 12.61
N SER A 8 -0.58 25.89 13.41
CA SER A 8 -0.05 26.41 14.68
C SER A 8 0.07 25.36 15.80
N ASP A 9 -0.54 24.19 15.63
CA ASP A 9 -0.49 23.12 16.62
C ASP A 9 0.79 22.28 16.51
N TYR A 10 1.51 22.38 15.39
CA TYR A 10 2.74 21.65 15.15
C TYR A 10 3.90 22.22 15.97
N VAL A 11 4.63 21.34 16.62
CA VAL A 11 5.84 21.67 17.37
C VAL A 11 7.04 21.12 16.63
N ARG A 12 8.02 22.00 16.36
CA ARG A 12 9.30 21.59 15.78
C ARG A 12 10.08 20.76 16.79
N GLN A 13 10.54 19.59 16.38
CA GLN A 13 11.41 18.71 17.16
C GLN A 13 12.58 18.24 16.29
N GLU A 14 13.66 17.87 16.96
CA GLU A 14 14.83 17.26 16.33
C GLU A 14 14.72 15.74 16.41
N VAL A 15 14.64 15.08 15.27
CA VAL A 15 14.59 13.62 15.16
C VAL A 15 15.72 13.18 14.23
N LEU A 16 16.64 12.35 14.74
CA LEU A 16 17.80 11.84 13.98
C LEU A 16 18.65 12.94 13.29
N GLY A 17 18.71 14.13 13.89
CA GLY A 17 19.46 15.28 13.36
C GLY A 17 18.73 16.06 12.26
N GLN A 18 17.45 15.78 12.04
CA GLN A 18 16.57 16.55 11.18
C GLN A 18 15.49 17.24 12.00
N SER A 19 15.32 18.54 11.77
CA SER A 19 14.18 19.30 12.24
C SER A 19 12.92 18.85 11.52
N THR A 20 11.93 18.35 12.26
CA THR A 20 10.61 18.00 11.72
C THR A 20 9.51 18.57 12.62
N TYR A 21 8.31 18.72 12.10
CA TYR A 21 7.15 19.23 12.83
C TYR A 21 6.24 18.08 13.25
N MET A 22 5.84 18.06 14.51
CA MET A 22 4.98 17.01 15.07
C MET A 22 3.81 17.55 15.88
N LEU A 23 2.69 16.84 15.85
CA LEU A 23 1.52 17.08 16.69
C LEU A 23 1.73 16.44 18.08
N PRO A 24 1.78 17.22 19.17
CA PRO A 24 2.13 16.68 20.49
C PRO A 24 1.16 15.63 21.06
N TRP A 25 -0.09 15.62 20.59
CA TRP A 25 -1.11 14.70 21.05
C TRP A 25 -1.26 13.45 20.18
N GLU A 26 -0.58 13.39 19.03
CA GLU A 26 -0.66 12.25 18.11
C GLU A 26 0.66 11.47 18.17
N PRO A 27 0.73 10.38 18.96
CA PRO A 27 1.95 9.60 19.10
C PRO A 27 2.18 8.63 17.94
N ARG A 28 1.20 8.45 17.03
CA ARG A 28 1.30 7.54 15.89
C ARG A 28 1.96 8.25 14.71
N LEU A 29 2.74 7.48 13.95
CA LEU A 29 3.12 7.86 12.60
C LEU A 29 1.89 7.73 11.71
N CYS A 30 1.41 8.85 11.18
CA CYS A 30 0.24 8.91 10.32
C CYS A 30 0.43 9.98 9.24
N PRO A 31 -0.39 10.00 8.20
CA PRO A 31 -0.35 11.05 7.20
C PRO A 31 -0.41 12.44 7.87
N GLY A 32 0.57 13.29 7.56
CA GLY A 32 0.71 14.62 8.14
C GLY A 32 1.47 14.69 9.48
N ASN A 33 1.89 13.57 10.09
CA ASN A 33 2.66 13.59 11.34
C ASN A 33 3.69 12.44 11.42
N PRO A 34 5.01 12.71 11.40
CA PRO A 34 5.64 14.02 11.29
C PRO A 34 5.45 14.68 9.91
N ALA A 35 5.67 15.99 9.84
CA ALA A 35 5.61 16.78 8.61
C ALA A 35 6.78 17.76 8.50
N ASP A 36 7.21 18.06 7.28
CA ASP A 36 8.22 19.10 7.03
C ASP A 36 7.59 20.50 6.94
N ASP A 37 6.33 20.57 6.52
CA ASP A 37 5.51 21.77 6.44
C ASP A 37 4.24 21.61 7.28
N PRO A 38 4.02 22.45 8.32
CA PRO A 38 2.81 22.43 9.14
C PRO A 38 1.50 22.69 8.37
N GLU A 39 1.53 23.45 7.27
CA GLU A 39 0.31 23.72 6.49
C GLU A 39 -0.16 22.46 5.77
N LEU A 40 0.71 21.86 4.97
CA LEU A 40 0.43 20.57 4.32
C LEU A 40 0.18 19.45 5.34
N GLY A 41 0.95 19.41 6.42
CA GLY A 41 0.78 18.43 7.50
C GLY A 41 -0.61 18.50 8.12
N ALA A 42 -1.10 19.69 8.46
CA ALA A 42 -2.43 19.88 9.03
C ALA A 42 -3.54 19.39 8.08
N GLN A 43 -3.42 19.67 6.78
CA GLN A 43 -4.36 19.19 5.77
C GLN A 43 -4.40 17.66 5.73
N LEU A 44 -3.24 17.02 5.55
CA LEU A 44 -3.14 15.56 5.45
C LEU A 44 -3.63 14.85 6.72
N TYR A 45 -3.28 15.39 7.89
CA TYR A 45 -3.75 14.85 9.16
C TYR A 45 -5.27 14.95 9.30
N ASN A 46 -5.85 16.08 8.91
CA ASN A 46 -7.30 16.29 8.98
C ASN A 46 -8.07 15.40 8.01
N ASP A 47 -7.55 15.18 6.80
CA ASP A 47 -8.13 14.26 5.83
C ASP A 47 -8.09 12.82 6.36
N PHE A 48 -6.95 12.40 6.89
CA PHE A 48 -6.79 11.11 7.57
C PHE A 48 -7.75 10.99 8.77
N ALA A 49 -7.88 12.06 9.56
CA ALA A 49 -8.74 12.07 10.72
C ALA A 49 -10.22 11.94 10.34
N CYS A 50 -10.66 12.69 9.34
CA CYS A 50 -12.02 12.61 8.81
C CYS A 50 -12.31 11.23 8.20
N ALA A 51 -11.37 10.65 7.45
CA ALA A 51 -11.51 9.31 6.87
C ALA A 51 -11.72 8.26 7.97
N ALA A 52 -10.89 8.28 9.03
CA ALA A 52 -11.05 7.33 10.13
C ALA A 52 -12.37 7.52 10.89
N ALA A 53 -12.83 8.78 11.07
CA ALA A 53 -14.13 9.07 11.67
C ALA A 53 -15.32 8.54 10.84
N GLN A 54 -15.16 8.50 9.52
CA GLN A 54 -16.12 7.91 8.58
C GLN A 54 -16.03 6.38 8.49
N GLY A 55 -15.14 5.75 9.26
CA GLY A 55 -14.92 4.31 9.26
C GLY A 55 -14.01 3.81 8.14
N PHE A 56 -13.41 4.70 7.35
CA PHE A 56 -12.34 4.32 6.43
C PHE A 56 -11.09 4.00 7.24
N THR A 57 -10.86 2.72 7.44
CA THR A 57 -9.59 2.21 7.96
C THR A 57 -8.65 1.98 6.77
N GLN A 58 -7.39 2.41 6.92
CA GLN A 58 -6.37 2.07 5.94
C GLN A 58 -6.27 0.55 5.88
N ARG A 59 -6.47 -0.03 4.69
CA ARG A 59 -6.39 -1.48 4.51
C ARG A 59 -5.04 -1.97 5.00
N SER A 60 -5.06 -3.03 5.80
CA SER A 60 -3.85 -3.71 6.23
C SER A 60 -3.08 -4.23 5.01
N PRO A 61 -1.76 -4.48 5.12
CA PRO A 61 -0.98 -5.03 4.02
C PRO A 61 -1.58 -6.34 3.45
N ALA A 62 -2.15 -7.18 4.32
CA ALA A 62 -2.82 -8.42 3.90
C ALA A 62 -4.10 -8.15 3.08
N GLU A 63 -4.90 -7.15 3.47
CA GLU A 63 -6.09 -6.74 2.71
C GLU A 63 -5.69 -6.14 1.36
N GLN A 64 -4.66 -5.29 1.32
CA GLN A 64 -4.17 -4.71 0.05
C GLN A 64 -3.65 -5.80 -0.90
N MET A 65 -2.92 -6.80 -0.40
CA MET A 65 -2.52 -7.95 -1.21
C MET A 65 -3.73 -8.73 -1.72
N THR A 66 -4.76 -8.92 -0.87
CA THR A 66 -6.00 -9.60 -1.27
C THR A 66 -6.72 -8.82 -2.37
N ASP A 67 -6.80 -7.50 -2.27
CA ASP A 67 -7.40 -6.65 -3.29
C ASP A 67 -6.68 -6.75 -4.64
N ILE A 68 -5.35 -6.82 -4.62
CA ILE A 68 -4.53 -6.97 -5.83
C ILE A 68 -4.82 -8.31 -6.50
N ILE A 69 -4.95 -9.38 -5.71
CA ILE A 69 -5.29 -10.72 -6.20
C ILE A 69 -6.69 -10.71 -6.81
N ASP A 70 -7.67 -10.17 -6.09
CA ASP A 70 -9.05 -10.08 -6.56
C ASP A 70 -9.15 -9.26 -7.84
N TRP A 71 -8.42 -8.15 -7.91
CA TRP A 71 -8.31 -7.33 -9.12
C TRP A 71 -7.70 -8.11 -10.28
N ALA A 72 -6.59 -8.83 -10.07
CA ALA A 72 -5.95 -9.62 -11.13
C ALA A 72 -6.88 -10.71 -11.69
N ILE A 73 -7.69 -11.32 -10.82
CA ILE A 73 -8.67 -12.34 -11.19
C ILE A 73 -9.87 -11.74 -11.93
N ALA A 74 -10.46 -10.66 -11.42
CA ALA A 74 -11.71 -10.10 -11.93
C ALA A 74 -11.54 -9.18 -13.15
N THR A 75 -10.41 -8.48 -13.24
CA THR A 75 -10.19 -7.48 -14.29
C THR A 75 -9.84 -8.16 -15.62
N PRO A 76 -10.56 -7.85 -16.72
CA PRO A 76 -10.22 -8.34 -18.05
C PRO A 76 -8.98 -7.64 -18.62
N GLY A 77 -8.39 -8.22 -19.67
CA GLY A 77 -7.23 -7.63 -20.37
C GLY A 77 -5.91 -8.34 -20.11
N GLU A 78 -4.88 -7.97 -20.87
CA GLU A 78 -3.57 -8.63 -20.85
C GLU A 78 -2.77 -8.27 -19.60
N ALA A 79 -2.85 -7.02 -19.14
CA ALA A 79 -2.15 -6.54 -17.96
C ALA A 79 -2.52 -7.33 -16.70
N ALA A 80 -3.82 -7.46 -16.42
CA ALA A 80 -4.33 -8.29 -15.32
C ALA A 80 -4.00 -9.78 -15.49
N ARG A 81 -4.03 -10.30 -16.74
CA ARG A 81 -3.64 -11.69 -17.04
C ARG A 81 -2.17 -11.95 -16.72
N SER A 82 -1.28 -11.05 -17.15
CA SER A 82 0.16 -11.13 -16.89
C SER A 82 0.44 -11.05 -15.39
N LEU A 83 -0.21 -10.14 -14.67
CA LEU A 83 -0.09 -10.06 -13.22
C LEU A 83 -0.54 -11.34 -12.52
N ALA A 84 -1.64 -11.96 -12.97
CA ALA A 84 -2.10 -13.24 -12.44
C ALA A 84 -1.09 -14.39 -12.69
N ALA A 85 -0.47 -14.41 -13.87
CA ALA A 85 0.60 -15.36 -14.21
C ALA A 85 1.82 -15.19 -13.30
N ASP A 86 2.25 -13.95 -13.06
CA ASP A 86 3.39 -13.63 -12.21
C ASP A 86 3.12 -13.96 -10.73
N LEU A 87 1.91 -13.71 -10.23
CA LEU A 87 1.48 -14.14 -8.89
C LEU A 87 1.51 -15.67 -8.75
N ALA A 88 1.01 -16.41 -9.75
CA ALA A 88 1.06 -17.87 -9.75
C ALA A 88 2.51 -18.41 -9.83
N ALA A 89 3.39 -17.74 -10.57
CA ALA A 89 4.81 -18.08 -10.64
C ALA A 89 5.54 -17.74 -9.33
N ALA A 90 5.19 -16.64 -8.67
CA ALA A 90 5.74 -16.23 -7.39
C ALA A 90 5.35 -17.19 -6.27
N TYR A 91 4.13 -17.74 -6.30
CA TYR A 91 3.72 -18.83 -5.40
C TYR A 91 4.66 -20.04 -5.52
N GLN A 92 5.12 -20.36 -6.73
CA GLN A 92 6.07 -21.46 -7.00
C GLN A 92 7.53 -21.07 -6.77
N ALA A 93 7.81 -19.87 -6.25
CA ALA A 93 9.15 -19.28 -6.13
C ALA A 93 9.93 -19.21 -7.47
N LYS A 94 9.22 -19.18 -8.60
CA LYS A 94 9.79 -19.03 -9.94
C LYS A 94 9.85 -17.56 -10.41
N HIS A 95 9.12 -16.69 -9.71
CA HIS A 95 9.11 -15.25 -9.94
C HIS A 95 9.26 -14.54 -8.60
N GLN A 96 9.82 -13.33 -8.62
CA GLN A 96 9.94 -12.47 -7.45
C GLN A 96 9.67 -11.02 -7.90
N PHE A 97 8.78 -10.33 -7.19
CA PHE A 97 8.55 -8.90 -7.41
C PHE A 97 9.71 -8.12 -6.82
N ARG A 98 10.36 -7.30 -7.64
CA ARG A 98 11.60 -6.60 -7.29
C ARG A 98 11.50 -5.12 -7.59
N ILE A 99 12.17 -4.31 -6.78
CA ILE A 99 12.17 -2.85 -6.97
C ILE A 99 12.93 -2.46 -8.24
N GLU A 100 13.92 -3.25 -8.64
CA GLU A 100 14.71 -3.05 -9.84
C GLU A 100 13.90 -3.19 -11.13
N ASP A 101 12.77 -3.91 -11.08
CA ASP A 101 11.91 -4.15 -12.23
C ASP A 101 10.83 -3.06 -12.40
N LEU A 102 10.74 -2.11 -11.46
CA LEU A 102 9.64 -1.15 -11.39
C LEU A 102 9.50 -0.31 -12.65
N GLU A 103 10.60 0.09 -13.28
CA GLU A 103 10.59 0.88 -14.52
C GLU A 103 10.05 0.11 -15.73
N HIS A 104 10.09 -1.22 -15.70
CA HIS A 104 9.72 -2.09 -16.82
C HIS A 104 8.26 -2.55 -16.77
N TRP A 105 7.54 -2.26 -15.69
CA TRP A 105 6.15 -2.65 -15.52
C TRP A 105 5.19 -1.69 -16.21
N ASP A 106 4.14 -2.26 -16.81
CA ASP A 106 3.01 -1.50 -17.36
C ASP A 106 2.41 -0.58 -16.29
N GLU A 107 2.10 0.66 -16.65
CA GLU A 107 1.55 1.68 -15.75
C GLU A 107 0.28 1.20 -15.01
N GLU A 108 -0.54 0.38 -15.66
CA GLU A 108 -1.75 -0.21 -15.07
C GLU A 108 -1.45 -1.14 -13.90
N THR A 109 -0.37 -1.93 -13.97
CA THR A 109 -0.03 -2.92 -12.93
C THR A 109 1.11 -2.46 -12.02
N LYS A 110 1.84 -1.42 -12.41
CA LYS A 110 2.94 -0.83 -11.64
C LYS A 110 2.58 -0.57 -10.16
N PRO A 111 1.44 0.07 -9.80
CA PRO A 111 1.11 0.28 -8.39
C PRO A 111 0.86 -1.04 -7.63
N HIS A 112 0.22 -2.02 -8.28
CA HIS A 112 -0.02 -3.34 -7.70
C HIS A 112 1.30 -4.08 -7.47
N ARG A 113 2.16 -4.14 -8.49
CA ARG A 113 3.45 -4.83 -8.45
C ARG A 113 4.41 -4.18 -7.44
N ALA A 114 4.39 -2.85 -7.33
CA ALA A 114 5.17 -2.12 -6.33
C ALA A 114 4.80 -2.54 -4.90
N HIS A 115 3.52 -2.74 -4.63
CA HIS A 115 3.07 -3.26 -3.34
C HIS A 115 3.56 -4.71 -3.11
N LEU A 116 3.48 -5.56 -4.13
CA LEU A 116 3.87 -6.97 -4.03
C LEU A 116 5.36 -7.22 -3.78
N ILE A 117 6.24 -6.24 -4.02
CA ILE A 117 7.69 -6.33 -3.67
C ILE A 117 7.87 -6.73 -2.20
N PHE A 118 7.03 -6.20 -1.31
CA PHE A 118 7.10 -6.44 0.12
C PHE A 118 6.43 -7.75 0.57
N HIS A 119 5.72 -8.43 -0.34
CA HIS A 119 4.86 -9.58 -0.03
C HIS A 119 5.30 -10.89 -0.67
N ASN A 120 6.50 -10.96 -1.27
CA ASN A 120 7.01 -12.18 -1.89
C ASN A 120 6.92 -13.43 -0.97
N THR A 121 7.23 -13.29 0.32
CA THR A 121 7.12 -14.39 1.29
C THR A 121 5.67 -14.76 1.56
N ASP A 122 4.76 -13.77 1.61
CA ASP A 122 3.35 -13.99 1.88
C ASP A 122 2.65 -14.68 0.69
N ILE A 123 3.08 -14.36 -0.55
CA ILE A 123 2.57 -14.96 -1.78
C ILE A 123 2.79 -16.49 -1.80
N THR A 124 3.90 -16.99 -1.23
CA THR A 124 4.14 -18.45 -1.13
C THR A 124 3.18 -19.17 -0.18
N ARG A 125 2.41 -18.43 0.63
CA ARG A 125 1.45 -18.94 1.61
C ARG A 125 0.00 -18.81 1.15
N LEU A 126 -0.23 -18.40 -0.10
CA LEU A 126 -1.58 -18.32 -0.67
C LEU A 126 -2.29 -19.67 -0.62
N SER A 127 -3.61 -19.64 -0.46
CA SER A 127 -4.43 -20.84 -0.47
C SER A 127 -4.45 -21.46 -1.87
N ALA A 128 -4.61 -22.78 -1.93
CA ALA A 128 -4.69 -23.50 -3.21
C ALA A 128 -5.84 -22.97 -4.09
N GLN A 129 -6.96 -22.56 -3.49
CA GLN A 129 -8.11 -21.99 -4.22
C GLN A 129 -7.73 -20.71 -4.96
N VAL A 130 -7.02 -19.80 -4.29
CA VAL A 130 -6.56 -18.54 -4.92
C VAL A 130 -5.57 -18.81 -6.04
N VAL A 131 -4.61 -19.72 -5.81
CA VAL A 131 -3.61 -20.07 -6.84
C VAL A 131 -4.28 -20.69 -8.07
N MET A 132 -5.29 -21.54 -7.89
CA MET A 132 -6.02 -22.13 -9.02
C MET A 132 -6.79 -21.06 -9.82
N ALA A 133 -7.43 -20.10 -9.14
CA ALA A 133 -8.11 -18.99 -9.82
C ALA A 133 -7.12 -18.10 -10.61
N LEU A 134 -5.96 -17.81 -10.04
CA LEU A 134 -4.88 -17.07 -10.73
C LEU A 134 -4.36 -17.82 -11.96
N ARG A 135 -4.20 -19.14 -11.87
CA ARG A 135 -3.76 -19.98 -12.99
C ARG A 135 -4.81 -20.05 -14.10
N GLU A 136 -6.07 -20.25 -13.74
CA GLU A 136 -7.18 -20.21 -14.70
C GLU A 136 -7.21 -18.87 -15.42
N ARG A 137 -7.09 -17.77 -14.67
CA ARG A 137 -7.01 -16.42 -15.23
C ARG A 137 -5.82 -16.25 -16.19
N ALA A 138 -4.67 -16.81 -15.85
CA ALA A 138 -3.44 -16.78 -16.65
C ALA A 138 -3.48 -17.71 -17.88
N GLY A 139 -4.37 -18.71 -17.90
CA GLY A 139 -4.41 -19.77 -18.91
C GLY A 139 -3.34 -20.86 -18.69
N LEU A 140 -3.04 -21.22 -17.43
CA LEU A 140 -1.97 -22.14 -16.98
C LEU A 140 -2.47 -23.37 -16.21
#